data_AF-A0A024W1Q7-F1
#
_entry.id   AF-A0A024W1Q7-F1
#
_cell.length_a   1.000
_cell.length_b   1.000
_cell.length_c   1.000
_cell.angle_alpha   90.00
_cell.angle_beta   90.00
_cell.angle_gamma   90.00
#
_symmetry.space_group_name_H-M   'P 1'
#
loop_
_entity.id
_entity.type
_entity.pdbx_description
1 polymer ?
#
loop_
_entity_poly.entity_id
_entity_poly.type
_entity_poly.pdbx_seq_one_letter_code
_entity_poly.pdbx_strand_id
1 'polypeptide(L)'
;MWGFSNFNNLWPRDFLNVSEPFQEEYTCYPVSFIGKDDMENGNKIILPQTALNALARRHISWPMLFEVSNPYTDKRTHSGVLEFISDEGTCHMPYWMMQQLNLKEGDIVRVTSVSLPKGTFVKLKPCSKDFMELSNHRAVLETALRNYATLTIGDNIVIHYLGKTYEIKIVDLKPAFACTIIETDVEVEFEEPIDHSEPVQYVTEIVPEEENVRQKK
;
A
#
# COMPACT_ATOMS: atom_id res chain seq x y z
N MET A 1 3.54 -36.45 -12.86
CA MET A 1 4.13 -36.08 -11.55
C MET A 1 5.44 -35.39 -11.86
N TRP A 2 5.43 -34.07 -11.95
CA TRP A 2 6.62 -33.26 -12.24
C TRP A 2 7.00 -32.55 -10.94
N GLY A 3 8.14 -32.95 -10.37
CA GLY A 3 8.69 -32.37 -9.14
C GLY A 3 9.47 -31.10 -9.48
N PHE A 4 9.09 -30.00 -8.82
CA PHE A 4 9.85 -28.77 -8.84
C PHE A 4 10.96 -28.86 -7.78
N SER A 5 12.19 -29.05 -8.25
CA SER A 5 13.39 -28.87 -7.44
C SER A 5 14.11 -27.59 -7.90
N ASN A 6 14.50 -26.77 -6.92
CA ASN A 6 15.58 -25.79 -6.97
C ASN A 6 15.46 -24.59 -7.95
N PHE A 7 14.83 -23.51 -7.47
CA PHE A 7 15.04 -22.15 -7.98
C PHE A 7 16.16 -21.37 -7.25
N ASN A 8 16.95 -22.02 -6.38
CA ASN A 8 17.94 -21.34 -5.52
C ASN A 8 19.33 -21.10 -6.13
N ASN A 9 19.56 -21.25 -7.44
CA ASN A 9 20.92 -21.18 -8.01
C ASN A 9 21.03 -20.33 -9.30
N LEU A 10 20.62 -19.06 -9.26
CA LEU A 10 20.90 -18.13 -10.36
C LEU A 10 21.52 -16.78 -9.95
N TRP A 11 22.23 -16.74 -8.82
CA TRP A 11 23.01 -15.55 -8.41
C TRP A 11 24.42 -15.94 -7.96
N PRO A 12 25.48 -15.22 -8.40
CA PRO A 12 26.86 -15.48 -7.99
C PRO A 12 27.05 -15.38 -6.47
N ARG A 13 27.70 -16.40 -5.90
CA ARG A 13 27.92 -16.62 -4.46
C ARG A 13 29.11 -15.84 -3.89
N ASP A 14 29.25 -14.54 -4.16
CA ASP A 14 30.40 -13.77 -3.67
C ASP A 14 30.01 -12.39 -3.10
N PHE A 15 29.33 -12.35 -1.94
CA PHE A 15 29.38 -11.21 -1.00
C PHE A 15 29.10 -11.70 0.43
N LEU A 16 30.13 -12.24 1.09
CA LEU A 16 30.11 -12.57 2.52
C LEU A 16 30.13 -11.30 3.37
N ASN A 17 28.97 -10.67 3.55
CA ASN A 17 28.51 -10.03 4.79
C ASN A 17 27.02 -9.65 4.66
N VAL A 18 26.14 -10.61 4.34
CA VAL A 18 24.71 -10.34 4.32
C VAL A 18 24.20 -10.52 5.74
N SER A 19 24.15 -9.44 6.51
CA SER A 19 23.26 -9.40 7.67
C SER A 19 21.87 -9.79 7.18
N GLU A 20 21.23 -10.77 7.80
CA GLU A 20 19.86 -11.16 7.43
C GLU A 20 18.98 -9.90 7.37
N PRO A 21 18.13 -9.78 6.33
CA PRO A 21 17.21 -8.65 6.23
C PRO A 21 16.38 -8.58 7.50
N PHE A 22 16.04 -7.36 7.91
CA PHE A 22 15.08 -7.20 8.99
C PHE A 22 13.77 -7.87 8.57
N GLN A 23 13.27 -8.78 9.39
CA GLN A 23 12.01 -9.48 9.17
C GLN A 23 11.35 -9.72 10.53
N GLU A 24 10.19 -9.12 10.74
CA GLU A 24 9.41 -9.27 11.96
C GLU A 24 7.92 -9.42 11.62
N GLU A 25 7.17 -10.02 12.55
CA GLU A 25 5.73 -10.19 12.46
C GLU A 25 5.05 -9.26 13.46
N TYR A 26 3.95 -8.63 13.02
CA TYR A 26 3.19 -7.66 13.80
C TYR A 26 1.71 -7.98 13.74
N THR A 27 0.99 -7.56 14.78
CA THR A 27 -0.47 -7.51 14.75
C THR A 27 -0.92 -6.26 14.00
N CYS A 28 -1.73 -6.44 12.97
CA CYS A 28 -2.12 -5.41 12.01
C CYS A 28 -3.43 -4.72 12.42
N TYR A 29 -3.44 -3.38 12.42
CA TYR A 29 -4.63 -2.56 12.66
C TYR A 29 -4.72 -1.40 11.66
N PRO A 30 -5.92 -0.88 11.39
CA PRO A 30 -6.07 0.30 10.53
C PRO A 30 -5.52 1.55 11.21
N VAL A 31 -5.11 2.53 10.41
CA VAL A 31 -4.60 3.84 10.88
C VAL A 31 -5.66 4.70 11.58
N SER A 32 -6.95 4.41 11.37
CA SER A 32 -8.06 5.08 12.05
C SER A 32 -8.02 4.86 13.57
N PHE A 33 -7.45 3.76 14.06
CA PHE A 33 -7.34 3.46 15.50
C PHE A 33 -6.42 4.42 16.23
N ILE A 34 -5.51 5.08 15.51
CA ILE A 34 -4.55 6.06 16.06
C ILE A 34 -4.85 7.48 15.58
N GLY A 35 -6.02 7.71 14.98
CA GLY A 35 -6.48 9.04 14.52
C GLY A 35 -5.63 9.62 13.39
N LYS A 36 -5.08 8.77 12.52
CA LYS A 36 -4.26 9.18 11.36
C LYS A 36 -4.93 8.86 10.03
N ASP A 37 -6.19 9.27 9.89
CA ASP A 37 -7.00 9.00 8.69
C ASP A 37 -6.39 9.58 7.40
N ASP A 38 -5.61 10.65 7.50
CA ASP A 38 -4.89 11.23 6.35
C ASP A 38 -3.97 10.22 5.63
N MET A 39 -3.51 9.19 6.36
CA MET A 39 -2.65 8.13 5.82
C MET A 39 -3.35 7.21 4.83
N GLU A 40 -4.69 7.18 4.79
CA GLU A 40 -5.44 6.41 3.79
C GLU A 40 -5.09 6.84 2.35
N ASN A 41 -4.59 8.06 2.16
CA ASN A 41 -4.19 8.60 0.85
C ASN A 41 -2.79 8.17 0.37
N GLY A 42 -2.13 7.22 1.02
CA GLY A 42 -0.78 6.76 0.67
C GLY A 42 -0.54 5.32 1.12
N ASN A 43 0.65 4.79 0.84
CA ASN A 43 1.01 3.41 1.18
C ASN A 43 2.13 3.30 2.21
N LYS A 44 2.11 4.18 3.21
CA LYS A 44 3.08 4.17 4.29
C LYS A 44 2.48 3.51 5.53
N ILE A 45 3.28 2.73 6.23
CA ILE A 45 2.89 2.06 7.47
C ILE A 45 3.50 2.76 8.69
N ILE A 46 2.96 2.48 9.88
CA ILE A 46 3.53 2.88 11.17
C ILE A 46 3.98 1.62 11.89
N LEU A 47 5.22 1.65 12.35
CA LEU A 47 5.88 0.55 13.04
C LEU A 47 6.21 0.95 14.49
N PRO A 48 6.56 0.01 15.37
CA PRO A 48 6.96 0.32 16.74
C PRO A 48 8.41 0.81 16.80
N GLN A 49 8.76 1.52 17.89
CA GLN A 49 10.12 2.01 18.12
C GLN A 49 11.18 0.88 18.16
N THR A 50 10.77 -0.32 18.56
CA THR A 50 11.60 -1.53 18.54
C THR A 50 12.06 -1.89 17.12
N ALA A 51 11.21 -1.72 16.11
CA ALA A 51 11.55 -1.92 14.71
C ALA A 51 12.65 -0.94 14.27
N LEU A 52 12.55 0.35 14.63
CA LEU A 52 13.59 1.33 14.30
C LEU A 52 14.94 0.95 14.90
N ASN A 53 14.96 0.49 16.14
CA ASN A 53 16.18 0.04 16.80
C ASN A 53 16.80 -1.17 16.09
N ALA A 54 15.96 -2.11 15.64
CA ALA A 54 16.40 -3.29 14.89
C ALA A 54 16.95 -2.93 13.50
N LEU A 55 16.35 -1.94 12.82
CA LEU A 55 16.80 -1.41 11.54
C LEU A 55 18.12 -0.65 11.66
N ALA A 56 18.26 0.20 12.70
CA ALA A 56 19.46 0.98 12.96
C ALA A 56 20.69 0.09 13.23
N ARG A 57 20.52 -1.00 13.99
CA ARG A 57 21.58 -1.99 14.23
C ARG A 57 22.06 -2.70 12.95
N ARG A 58 21.21 -2.78 11.94
CA ARG A 58 21.51 -3.36 10.62
C ARG A 58 22.03 -2.34 9.62
N HIS A 59 22.25 -1.10 10.05
CA HIS A 59 22.68 0.01 9.18
C HIS A 59 21.74 0.26 8.00
N ILE A 60 20.45 -0.06 8.15
CA ILE A 60 19.44 0.26 7.13
C ILE A 60 19.16 1.76 7.23
N SER A 61 19.49 2.47 6.16
CA SER A 61 19.32 3.92 6.05
C SER A 61 18.11 4.28 5.20
N TRP A 62 17.73 5.55 5.25
CA TRP A 62 16.62 6.06 4.46
C TRP A 62 16.89 5.98 2.94
N PRO A 63 15.87 5.68 2.11
CA PRO A 63 14.50 5.34 2.46
C PRO A 63 14.36 3.92 3.00
N MET A 64 13.65 3.76 4.11
CA MET A 64 13.32 2.45 4.69
C MET A 64 12.08 1.90 3.99
N LEU A 65 12.28 0.85 3.18
CA LEU A 65 11.25 0.21 2.38
C LEU A 65 11.03 -1.23 2.85
N PHE A 66 9.79 -1.69 2.73
CA PHE A 66 9.37 -2.98 3.25
C PHE A 66 8.52 -3.73 2.25
N GLU A 67 8.76 -5.04 2.13
CA GLU A 67 7.75 -5.99 1.68
C GLU A 67 6.82 -6.26 2.87
N VAL A 68 5.52 -6.08 2.65
CA VAL A 68 4.46 -6.38 3.62
C VAL A 68 3.67 -7.55 3.06
N SER A 69 3.67 -8.66 3.77
CA SER A 69 3.07 -9.91 3.31
C SER A 69 2.17 -10.52 4.37
N ASN A 70 1.10 -11.17 3.90
CA ASN A 70 0.30 -12.01 4.76
C ASN A 70 1.01 -13.36 4.89
N PRO A 71 1.42 -13.81 6.10
CA PRO A 71 2.18 -15.05 6.26
C PRO A 71 1.37 -16.31 5.93
N TYR A 72 0.04 -16.22 5.87
CA TYR A 72 -0.87 -17.34 5.61
C TYR A 72 -1.37 -17.41 4.17
N THR A 73 -1.08 -16.40 3.33
CA THR A 73 -1.48 -16.37 1.93
C THR A 73 -0.31 -15.93 1.04
N ASP A 74 -0.41 -16.11 -0.28
CA ASP A 74 0.61 -15.62 -1.21
C ASP A 74 0.50 -14.12 -1.52
N LYS A 75 -0.26 -13.36 -0.71
CA LYS A 75 -0.47 -11.93 -0.89
C LYS A 75 0.67 -11.12 -0.27
N ARG A 76 1.23 -10.23 -1.09
CA ARG A 76 2.30 -9.30 -0.71
C ARG A 76 2.13 -7.97 -1.42
N THR A 77 2.58 -6.91 -0.78
CA THR A 77 2.70 -5.55 -1.31
C THR A 77 3.99 -4.93 -0.80
N HIS A 78 4.32 -3.73 -1.25
CA HIS A 78 5.46 -2.98 -0.76
C HIS A 78 4.99 -1.64 -0.21
N SER A 79 5.60 -1.23 0.89
CA SER A 79 5.30 0.03 1.56
C SER A 79 6.57 0.73 2.02
N GLY A 80 6.45 2.03 2.27
CA GLY A 80 7.42 2.77 3.09
C GLY A 80 6.95 2.81 4.55
N VAL A 81 7.81 3.29 5.44
CA VAL A 81 7.41 3.68 6.81
C VAL A 81 7.21 5.18 6.89
N LEU A 82 6.14 5.63 7.56
CA LEU A 82 5.93 7.03 7.88
C LEU A 82 6.66 7.40 9.17
N GLU A 83 6.35 6.69 10.25
CA GLU A 83 6.82 6.96 11.61
C GLU A 83 6.92 5.68 12.44
N PHE A 84 7.64 5.76 13.56
CA PHE A 84 7.84 4.65 14.50
C PHE A 84 7.17 4.91 15.86
N ILE A 85 5.84 5.03 15.85
CA ILE A 85 5.04 5.39 17.04
C ILE A 85 4.03 4.32 17.46
N SER A 86 4.01 3.15 16.81
CA SER A 86 3.09 2.06 17.15
C SER A 86 3.40 1.46 18.52
N ASP A 87 2.39 0.88 19.17
CA ASP A 87 2.60 0.03 20.34
C ASP A 87 3.47 -1.18 19.97
N GLU A 88 4.25 -1.70 20.91
CA GLU A 88 5.14 -2.83 20.65
C GLU A 88 4.37 -4.06 20.14
N GLY A 89 4.86 -4.67 19.06
CA GLY A 89 4.23 -5.83 18.43
C GLY A 89 3.02 -5.49 17.55
N THR A 90 2.71 -4.21 17.34
CA THR A 90 1.62 -3.75 16.45
C THR A 90 2.16 -3.02 15.22
N CYS A 91 1.38 -3.03 14.14
CA CYS A 91 1.65 -2.28 12.92
C CYS A 91 0.34 -1.63 12.47
N HIS A 92 0.38 -0.32 12.16
CA HIS A 92 -0.77 0.38 11.58
C HIS A 92 -0.54 0.64 10.09
N MET A 93 -1.57 0.38 9.29
CA MET A 93 -1.54 0.63 7.85
C MET A 93 -2.90 1.11 7.33
N PRO A 94 -2.95 1.72 6.13
CA PRO A 94 -4.19 2.08 5.49
C PRO A 94 -5.13 0.87 5.38
N TYR A 95 -6.42 1.09 5.60
CA TYR A 95 -7.41 0.02 5.56
C TYR A 95 -7.45 -0.67 4.18
N TRP A 96 -7.33 0.08 3.10
CA TRP A 96 -7.29 -0.48 1.75
C TRP A 96 -6.10 -1.44 1.55
N MET A 97 -4.97 -1.19 2.21
CA MET A 97 -3.79 -2.07 2.16
C MET A 97 -4.07 -3.39 2.89
N MET A 98 -4.77 -3.35 4.02
CA MET A 98 -5.22 -4.56 4.72
C MET A 98 -6.14 -5.39 3.83
N GLN A 99 -7.11 -4.76 3.16
CA GLN A 99 -8.03 -5.43 2.25
C GLN A 99 -7.27 -6.14 1.11
N GLN A 100 -6.26 -5.49 0.56
CA GLN A 100 -5.45 -6.04 -0.53
C GLN A 100 -4.58 -7.23 -0.11
N LEU A 101 -4.12 -7.24 1.14
CA LEU A 101 -3.40 -8.35 1.77
C LEU A 101 -4.32 -9.43 2.32
N ASN A 102 -5.64 -9.28 2.17
CA ASN A 102 -6.67 -10.13 2.76
C ASN A 102 -6.51 -10.27 4.28
N LEU A 103 -6.20 -9.18 4.97
CA LEU A 103 -6.04 -9.11 6.43
C LEU A 103 -7.29 -8.49 7.07
N LYS A 104 -7.62 -8.97 8.27
CA LYS A 104 -8.58 -8.37 9.19
C LYS A 104 -7.84 -7.67 10.33
N GLU A 105 -8.57 -6.85 11.07
CA GLU A 105 -8.08 -6.22 12.30
C GLU A 105 -7.63 -7.30 13.29
N GLY A 106 -6.40 -7.18 13.79
CA GLY A 106 -5.81 -8.17 14.69
C GLY A 106 -5.12 -9.35 13.99
N ASP A 107 -5.14 -9.44 12.66
CA ASP A 107 -4.39 -10.48 11.94
C ASP A 107 -2.88 -10.20 11.96
N ILE A 108 -2.09 -11.27 11.78
CA ILE A 108 -0.63 -11.16 11.70
C ILE A 108 -0.20 -10.74 10.30
N VAL A 109 0.72 -9.78 10.24
CA VAL A 109 1.40 -9.35 9.02
C VAL A 109 2.91 -9.49 9.19
N ARG A 110 3.59 -9.94 8.14
CA ARG A 110 5.05 -10.03 8.11
C ARG A 110 5.62 -8.84 7.35
N VAL A 111 6.55 -8.13 7.98
CA VAL A 111 7.22 -6.96 7.45
C VAL A 111 8.70 -7.27 7.27
N THR A 112 9.18 -7.23 6.03
CA THR A 112 10.56 -7.55 5.67
C THR A 112 11.22 -6.35 5.01
N SER A 113 12.38 -5.91 5.49
CA SER A 113 13.13 -4.82 4.85
C SER A 113 13.65 -5.25 3.48
N VAL A 114 13.45 -4.39 2.49
CA VAL A 114 13.90 -4.63 1.12
C VAL A 114 14.58 -3.39 0.53
N SER A 115 15.43 -3.60 -0.47
CA SER A 115 15.93 -2.53 -1.32
C SER A 115 15.26 -2.64 -2.69
N LEU A 116 14.60 -1.56 -3.12
CA LEU A 116 13.87 -1.52 -4.38
C LEU A 116 14.57 -0.57 -5.35
N PRO A 117 14.65 -0.92 -6.65
CA PRO A 117 15.16 0.00 -7.65
C PRO A 117 14.20 1.18 -7.83
N LYS A 118 14.74 2.32 -8.26
CA LYS A 118 13.94 3.49 -8.65
C LYS A 118 13.11 3.15 -9.88
N GLY A 119 11.81 3.42 -9.79
CA GLY A 119 10.87 3.23 -10.90
C GLY A 119 11.19 4.19 -12.05
N THR A 120 11.09 3.73 -13.28
CA THR A 120 11.27 4.58 -14.47
C THR A 120 10.03 4.65 -15.33
N PHE A 121 9.19 3.62 -15.25
CA PHE A 121 7.95 3.51 -16.02
C PHE A 121 6.91 2.72 -15.22
N VAL A 122 5.66 3.15 -15.30
CA VAL A 122 4.51 2.44 -14.77
C VAL A 122 3.36 2.44 -15.79
N LYS A 123 2.74 1.28 -15.96
CA LYS A 123 1.50 1.13 -16.70
C LYS A 123 0.33 0.99 -15.74
N LEU A 124 -0.63 1.88 -15.87
CA LEU A 124 -1.78 2.01 -14.99
C LEU A 124 -3.07 1.70 -15.74
N LYS A 125 -3.94 0.93 -15.10
CA LYS A 125 -5.26 0.58 -15.62
C LYS A 125 -6.34 1.00 -14.63
N PRO A 126 -7.08 2.08 -14.91
CA PRO A 126 -8.20 2.50 -14.07
C PRO A 126 -9.25 1.39 -13.97
N CYS A 127 -9.76 1.14 -12.75
CA CYS A 127 -10.82 0.16 -12.53
C CYS A 127 -12.20 0.66 -13.02
N SER A 128 -12.36 1.98 -13.18
CA SER A 128 -13.56 2.62 -13.70
C SER A 128 -13.22 3.75 -14.68
N LYS A 129 -14.15 4.04 -15.60
CA LYS A 129 -14.07 5.17 -16.54
C LYS A 129 -14.15 6.52 -15.83
N ASP A 130 -14.81 6.60 -14.67
CA ASP A 130 -15.00 7.84 -13.91
C ASP A 130 -13.70 8.59 -13.64
N PHE A 131 -12.58 7.88 -13.43
CA PHE A 131 -11.28 8.52 -13.20
C PHE A 131 -10.76 9.23 -14.47
N MET A 132 -10.95 8.61 -15.63
CA MET A 132 -10.51 9.16 -16.92
C MET A 132 -11.39 10.32 -17.39
N GLU A 133 -12.62 10.42 -16.89
CA GLU A 133 -13.55 11.51 -17.17
C GLU A 133 -13.25 12.78 -16.35
N LEU A 134 -12.38 12.71 -15.34
CA LEU A 134 -11.93 13.88 -14.59
C LEU A 134 -11.11 14.81 -15.49
N SER A 135 -11.48 16.09 -15.55
CA SER A 135 -10.78 17.10 -16.37
C SER A 135 -9.30 17.25 -16.03
N ASN A 136 -8.92 16.97 -14.77
CA ASN A 136 -7.57 17.09 -14.25
C ASN A 136 -6.98 15.74 -13.76
N HIS A 137 -7.40 14.61 -14.33
CA HIS A 137 -7.00 13.26 -13.89
C HIS A 137 -5.49 13.06 -13.71
N ARG A 138 -4.64 13.64 -14.58
CA ARG A 138 -3.18 13.57 -14.44
C ARG A 138 -2.65 14.27 -13.19
N ALA A 139 -3.12 15.49 -12.91
CA ALA A 139 -2.70 16.25 -11.73
C ALA A 139 -3.18 15.58 -10.44
N VAL A 140 -4.37 14.98 -10.45
CA VAL A 140 -4.90 14.20 -9.33
C VAL A 140 -4.01 12.98 -9.06
N LEU A 141 -3.63 12.23 -10.12
CA LEU A 141 -2.71 11.10 -10.00
C LEU A 141 -1.35 11.53 -9.45
N GLU A 142 -0.73 12.56 -10.03
CA GLU A 142 0.57 13.06 -9.59
C GLU A 142 0.55 13.48 -8.12
N THR A 143 -0.53 14.12 -7.68
CA THR A 143 -0.71 14.51 -6.27
C THR A 143 -0.82 13.29 -5.37
N ALA A 144 -1.61 12.29 -5.77
CA ALA A 144 -1.76 11.05 -5.02
C ALA A 144 -0.43 10.28 -4.91
N LEU A 145 0.29 10.13 -6.01
CA LEU A 145 1.56 9.38 -6.06
C LEU A 145 2.65 9.96 -5.14
N ARG A 146 2.60 11.24 -4.78
CA ARG A 146 3.53 11.83 -3.79
C ARG A 146 3.39 11.22 -2.39
N ASN A 147 2.22 10.68 -2.07
CA ASN A 147 1.97 10.00 -0.80
C ASN A 147 2.39 8.53 -0.83
N TYR A 148 2.68 7.98 -2.02
CA TYR A 148 3.14 6.62 -2.21
C TYR A 148 4.67 6.57 -2.19
N ALA A 149 5.23 5.62 -1.45
CA ALA A 149 6.66 5.34 -1.42
C ALA A 149 7.06 4.34 -2.52
N THR A 150 6.20 3.38 -2.79
CA THR A 150 6.49 2.19 -3.60
C THR A 150 5.30 1.81 -4.47
N LEU A 151 5.57 1.13 -5.57
CA LEU A 151 4.57 0.54 -6.45
C LEU A 151 4.91 -0.94 -6.66
N THR A 152 3.90 -1.80 -6.73
CA THR A 152 4.05 -3.23 -7.02
C THR A 152 3.11 -3.62 -8.15
N ILE A 153 3.56 -4.44 -9.08
CA ILE A 153 2.69 -4.99 -10.13
C ILE A 153 1.58 -5.84 -9.50
N GLY A 154 0.35 -5.62 -9.95
CA GLY A 154 -0.84 -6.32 -9.47
C GLY A 154 -1.57 -5.62 -8.34
N ASP A 155 -0.92 -4.63 -7.71
CA ASP A 155 -1.51 -3.81 -6.64
C ASP A 155 -2.45 -2.73 -7.20
N ASN A 156 -3.37 -2.25 -6.35
CA ASN A 156 -4.21 -1.09 -6.66
C ASN A 156 -3.65 0.16 -5.97
N ILE A 157 -3.62 1.27 -6.71
CA ILE A 157 -3.46 2.62 -6.16
C ILE A 157 -4.85 3.13 -5.82
N VAL A 158 -5.03 3.61 -4.61
CA VAL A 158 -6.29 4.13 -4.09
C VAL A 158 -6.18 5.64 -3.97
N ILE A 159 -7.10 6.36 -4.61
CA ILE A 159 -7.11 7.82 -4.68
C ILE A 159 -8.44 8.34 -4.16
N HIS A 160 -8.42 9.11 -3.08
CA HIS A 160 -9.60 9.79 -2.57
C HIS A 160 -9.64 11.22 -3.13
N TYR A 161 -10.66 11.54 -3.92
CA TYR A 161 -10.81 12.85 -4.55
C TYR A 161 -12.28 13.24 -4.65
N LEU A 162 -12.62 14.45 -4.17
CA LEU A 162 -13.99 15.00 -4.15
C LEU A 162 -15.05 14.06 -3.53
N GLY A 163 -14.70 13.37 -2.45
CA GLY A 163 -15.58 12.44 -1.75
C GLY A 163 -15.82 11.11 -2.48
N LYS A 164 -15.10 10.87 -3.60
CA LYS A 164 -15.08 9.59 -4.30
C LYS A 164 -13.73 8.89 -4.13
N THR A 165 -13.77 7.57 -4.09
CA THR A 165 -12.57 6.72 -4.10
C THR A 165 -12.40 6.13 -5.49
N TYR A 166 -11.23 6.32 -6.07
CA TYR A 166 -10.83 5.78 -7.37
C TYR A 166 -9.76 4.73 -7.16
N GLU A 167 -9.92 3.58 -7.81
CA GLU A 167 -8.92 2.52 -7.81
C GLU A 167 -8.27 2.41 -9.18
N ILE A 168 -6.94 2.31 -9.19
CA ILE A 168 -6.15 2.21 -10.41
C ILE A 168 -5.16 1.05 -10.24
N LYS A 169 -5.31 0.02 -11.06
CA LYS A 169 -4.47 -1.16 -11.02
C LYS A 169 -3.12 -0.91 -11.68
N ILE A 170 -2.05 -1.41 -11.06
CA ILE A 170 -0.70 -1.40 -11.62
C ILE A 170 -0.54 -2.66 -12.47
N VAL A 171 -0.39 -2.49 -13.78
CA VAL A 171 -0.31 -3.61 -14.74
C VAL A 171 1.12 -3.95 -15.08
N ASP A 172 1.98 -2.95 -15.20
CA ASP A 172 3.40 -3.13 -15.54
C ASP A 172 4.26 -2.07 -14.83
N LEU A 173 5.51 -2.41 -14.56
CA LEU A 173 6.45 -1.58 -13.82
C LEU A 173 7.88 -1.90 -14.26
N LYS A 174 8.72 -0.87 -14.42
CA LYS A 174 10.14 -1.01 -14.75
C LYS A 174 11.01 -0.27 -13.74
N PRO A 175 12.20 -0.81 -13.42
CA PRO A 175 12.85 -2.00 -14.01
C PRO A 175 12.48 -3.35 -13.37
N ALA A 176 11.68 -3.35 -12.30
CA ALA A 176 11.33 -4.55 -11.55
C ALA A 176 9.84 -4.60 -11.21
N PHE A 177 9.37 -5.75 -10.73
CA PHE A 177 7.96 -5.94 -10.34
C PHE A 177 7.53 -5.09 -9.14
N ALA A 178 8.49 -4.60 -8.35
CA ALA A 178 8.29 -3.62 -7.29
C ALA A 178 9.39 -2.57 -7.39
N CYS A 179 9.00 -1.29 -7.31
CA CYS A 179 9.92 -0.17 -7.43
C CYS A 179 9.59 0.91 -6.39
N THR A 180 10.61 1.67 -5.99
CA THR A 180 10.41 2.91 -5.23
C THR A 180 10.15 4.08 -6.17
N ILE A 181 9.24 4.96 -5.79
CA ILE A 181 8.92 6.20 -6.51
C ILE A 181 9.27 7.45 -5.70
N ILE A 182 9.93 7.27 -4.55
CA ILE A 182 10.42 8.39 -3.74
C ILE A 182 11.44 9.19 -4.57
N GLU A 183 11.20 10.50 -4.68
CA GLU A 183 12.10 11.45 -5.35
C GLU A 183 12.57 10.96 -6.73
N THR A 184 11.62 10.44 -7.51
CA THR A 184 11.89 9.87 -8.82
C THR A 184 10.77 10.23 -9.79
N ASP A 185 11.16 10.68 -10.97
CA ASP A 185 10.22 10.90 -12.07
C ASP A 185 9.94 9.55 -12.76
N VAL A 186 8.68 9.15 -12.78
CA VAL A 186 8.23 7.89 -13.39
C VAL A 186 7.35 8.21 -14.58
N GLU A 187 7.66 7.64 -15.74
CA GLU A 187 6.79 7.74 -16.92
C GLU A 187 5.50 6.95 -16.70
N VAL A 188 4.34 7.59 -16.96
CA VAL A 188 3.02 6.98 -16.75
C VAL A 188 2.33 6.71 -18.07
N GLU A 189 2.00 5.44 -18.33
CA GLU A 189 1.15 5.01 -19.45
C GLU A 189 -0.20 4.52 -18.92
N PHE A 190 -1.30 4.98 -19.54
CA PHE A 190 -2.64 4.51 -19.21
C PHE A 190 -3.10 3.43 -20.20
N GLU A 191 -3.65 2.35 -19.68
CA GLU A 191 -4.42 1.36 -20.44
C GLU A 191 -5.92 1.70 -20.37
N GLU A 192 -6.70 1.20 -21.33
CA GLU A 192 -8.16 1.37 -21.33
C GLU A 192 -8.78 0.82 -20.02
N PRO A 193 -9.76 1.53 -19.42
CA PRO A 193 -10.38 1.10 -18.18
C PRO A 193 -11.04 -0.27 -18.31
N ILE A 194 -11.07 -1.02 -17.21
CA ILE A 194 -11.93 -2.21 -17.16
C ILE A 194 -13.37 -1.72 -17.09
N ASP A 195 -14.21 -2.10 -18.06
CA ASP A 195 -15.65 -1.83 -18.01
C ASP A 195 -16.31 -2.77 -16.99
N HIS A 196 -16.04 -2.58 -15.70
CA HIS A 196 -16.74 -3.28 -14.64
C HIS A 196 -18.16 -2.68 -14.53
N SER A 197 -19.06 -3.27 -15.29
CA SER A 197 -20.50 -3.04 -15.28
C SER A 197 -21.17 -3.61 -14.01
N GLU A 198 -20.65 -3.30 -12.82
CA GLU A 198 -21.36 -3.54 -11.57
C GLU A 198 -21.31 -2.29 -10.68
N PRO A 199 -22.46 -1.62 -10.44
CA PRO A 199 -22.50 -0.46 -9.58
C PRO A 199 -22.19 -0.90 -8.14
N VAL A 200 -21.10 -0.37 -7.59
CA VAL A 200 -20.82 -0.46 -6.15
C VAL A 200 -21.96 0.25 -5.42
N GLN A 201 -22.80 -0.51 -4.71
CA GLN A 201 -23.84 0.06 -3.89
C GLN A 201 -23.20 0.74 -2.67
N TYR A 202 -23.10 2.06 -2.72
CA TYR A 202 -22.77 2.86 -1.54
C TYR A 202 -23.94 2.79 -0.56
N VAL A 203 -23.74 2.15 0.59
CA VAL A 203 -24.67 2.26 1.72
C VAL A 203 -24.53 3.68 2.25
N THR A 204 -25.50 4.54 1.94
CA THR A 204 -25.61 5.85 2.59
C THR A 204 -26.18 5.59 3.98
N GLU A 205 -25.37 5.77 5.02
CA GLU A 205 -25.90 5.82 6.38
C GLU A 205 -26.84 7.01 6.50
N ILE A 206 -28.12 6.71 6.66
CA ILE A 206 -29.16 7.71 6.87
C ILE A 206 -29.01 8.16 8.32
N VAL A 207 -28.45 9.36 8.52
CA VAL A 207 -28.44 10.01 9.84
C VAL A 207 -29.88 10.37 10.17
N PRO A 208 -30.48 9.88 11.28
CA PRO A 208 -31.85 10.24 11.65
C PRO A 208 -31.91 11.72 12.06
N GLU A 209 -32.76 12.50 11.39
CA GLU A 209 -33.13 13.85 11.83
C GLU A 209 -33.92 13.78 13.14
N GLU A 210 -33.43 14.48 14.17
CA GLU A 210 -34.18 14.67 15.42
C GLU A 210 -35.42 15.55 15.17
N GLU A 211 -36.60 14.93 15.31
CA GLU A 211 -37.89 15.60 15.15
C GLU A 211 -38.19 16.48 16.38
N ASN A 212 -38.12 17.80 16.18
CA ASN A 212 -38.33 18.83 17.20
C ASN A 212 -39.83 19.00 17.50
N VAL A 213 -40.38 18.21 18.43
CA VAL A 213 -41.77 18.36 18.88
C VAL A 213 -41.85 19.43 19.99
N ARG A 214 -42.08 20.69 19.60
CA ARG A 214 -42.68 21.69 20.50
C ARG A 214 -44.15 21.90 20.18
N GLN A 215 -44.96 21.34 21.06
CA GLN A 215 -46.42 21.37 21.08
C GLN A 215 -46.99 22.79 21.05
N LYS A 216 -47.93 23.05 20.14
CA LYS A 216 -48.97 24.07 20.28
C LYS A 216 -50.31 23.34 20.42
N LYS A 217 -50.79 23.18 21.65
CA LYS A 217 -52.18 23.44 22.04
C LYS A 217 -52.35 23.38 23.54
#